data_AF-A0A239RJB3-F1
#
_entry.id   AF-A0A239RJB3-F1
#
_cell.length_a   1.000
_cell.length_b   1.000
_cell.length_c   1.000
_cell.angle_alpha   90.00
_cell.angle_beta   90.00
_cell.angle_gamma   90.00
#
_symmetry.space_group_name_H-M   'P 1'
#
loop_
_entity.id
_entity.type
_entity.pdbx_description
1 polymer ?
#
loop_
_entity_poly.entity_id
_entity_poly.type
_entity_poly.pdbx_seq_one_letter_code
_entity_poly.pdbx_strand_id
1 'polypeptide(L)'
;MKKLTTIILITMTTISALAQQQNILLTAGGRTFTVLTDDNATARAFAGMLPLTLNMSELNGNEKYCYIDRSLPTATYRPGTIHAGDVMLYGSACIVVFYKTFMSSYAYTKIGHIDNPAGLQEALGSGSVSVAWKQQVSDGIERTKATAAHGGSYYDLQGNRTTRPGKGVYIHNGKKGINK
;
A
#
# COMPACT_ATOMS: atom_id res chain seq x y z
N MET A 1 -5.06 48.04 -38.71
CA MET A 1 -4.03 47.30 -37.96
C MET A 1 -4.68 46.66 -36.73
N LYS A 2 -4.94 45.34 -36.77
CA LYS A 2 -5.43 44.58 -35.61
C LYS A 2 -4.34 43.57 -35.25
N LYS A 3 -3.72 43.70 -34.08
CA LYS A 3 -2.76 42.71 -33.57
C LYS A 3 -3.56 41.46 -33.17
N LEU A 4 -3.34 40.34 -33.85
CA LEU A 4 -3.82 39.04 -33.39
C LEU A 4 -2.89 38.56 -32.28
N THR A 5 -3.41 38.49 -31.06
CA THR A 5 -2.74 37.88 -29.92
C THR A 5 -3.07 36.39 -29.92
N THR A 6 -2.10 35.55 -30.22
CA THR A 6 -2.21 34.09 -30.09
C THR A 6 -2.23 33.71 -28.62
N ILE A 7 -3.35 33.18 -28.14
CA ILE A 7 -3.48 32.59 -26.81
C ILE A 7 -3.06 31.12 -26.90
N ILE A 8 -1.92 30.77 -26.33
CA ILE A 8 -1.49 29.37 -26.15
C ILE A 8 -2.22 28.84 -24.93
N LEU A 9 -3.24 28.01 -25.16
CA LEU A 9 -3.96 27.32 -24.09
C LEU A 9 -3.11 26.10 -23.66
N ILE A 10 -2.33 26.24 -22.58
CA ILE A 10 -1.64 25.11 -21.96
C ILE A 10 -2.70 24.33 -21.17
N THR A 11 -3.18 23.22 -21.72
CA THR A 11 -4.00 22.28 -20.97
C THR A 11 -3.16 21.73 -19.83
N MET A 12 -3.54 21.99 -18.58
CA MET A 12 -2.97 21.30 -17.43
C MET A 12 -3.38 19.84 -17.53
N THR A 13 -2.49 19.01 -18.08
CA THR A 13 -2.58 17.57 -17.96
C THR A 13 -2.58 17.26 -16.47
N THR A 14 -3.72 16.82 -15.94
CA THR A 14 -3.77 16.19 -14.63
C THR A 14 -2.74 15.06 -14.65
N ILE A 15 -1.70 15.19 -13.83
CA ILE A 15 -0.91 14.03 -13.45
C ILE A 15 -1.89 13.17 -12.67
N SER A 16 -2.48 12.17 -13.32
CA SER A 16 -3.08 11.06 -12.60
C SER A 16 -1.94 10.51 -11.74
N ALA A 17 -1.98 10.79 -10.44
CA ALA A 17 -1.14 10.08 -9.50
C ALA A 17 -1.45 8.61 -9.74
N LEU A 18 -0.50 7.87 -10.32
CA LEU A 18 -0.54 6.42 -10.30
C LEU A 18 -0.67 6.09 -8.82
N ALA A 19 -1.86 5.65 -8.39
CA ALA A 19 -2.07 5.20 -7.03
C ALA A 19 -1.15 4.00 -6.85
N GLN A 20 0.05 4.28 -6.35
CA GLN A 20 1.06 3.27 -6.14
C GLN A 20 0.49 2.34 -5.09
N GLN A 21 0.33 1.06 -5.43
CA GLN A 21 -0.14 0.03 -4.52
C GLN A 21 0.72 0.08 -3.25
N GLN A 22 0.13 0.52 -2.14
CA GLN A 22 0.87 0.74 -0.90
C GLN A 22 0.93 -0.57 -0.14
N ASN A 23 2.11 -1.17 -0.06
CA ASN A 23 2.26 -2.33 0.82
C ASN A 23 2.24 -1.84 2.26
N ILE A 24 1.56 -2.59 3.12
CA ILE A 24 1.57 -2.35 4.57
C ILE A 24 2.12 -3.59 5.27
N LEU A 25 2.68 -3.39 6.45
CA LEU A 25 3.21 -4.44 7.30
C LEU A 25 2.22 -4.74 8.41
N LEU A 26 1.96 -6.02 8.64
CA LEU A 26 1.23 -6.56 9.79
C LEU A 26 2.24 -7.28 10.70
N THR A 27 2.31 -6.91 11.97
CA THR A 27 3.15 -7.58 12.97
C THR A 27 2.29 -8.11 14.12
N ALA A 28 2.40 -9.41 14.39
CA ALA A 28 1.73 -10.11 15.49
C ALA A 28 2.62 -11.27 15.98
N GLY A 29 2.58 -11.59 17.27
CA GLY A 29 3.33 -12.72 17.84
C GLY A 29 4.84 -12.71 17.52
N GLY A 30 5.45 -11.51 17.38
CA GLY A 30 6.86 -11.36 17.00
C GLY A 30 7.18 -11.61 15.52
N ARG A 31 6.17 -11.90 14.67
CA ARG A 31 6.32 -12.14 13.23
C ARG A 31 5.74 -10.98 12.44
N THR A 32 6.37 -10.66 11.30
CA THR A 32 5.92 -9.59 10.40
C THR A 32 5.56 -10.17 9.04
N PHE A 33 4.44 -9.71 8.49
CA PHE A 33 3.85 -10.14 7.24
C PHE A 33 3.64 -8.93 6.33
N THR A 34 3.88 -9.11 5.03
CA THR A 34 3.57 -8.09 4.02
C THR A 34 2.13 -8.26 3.59
N VAL A 35 1.35 -7.19 3.66
CA VAL A 35 -0.01 -7.11 3.12
C VAL A 35 0.04 -6.28 1.83
N LEU A 36 -0.32 -6.92 0.73
CA LEU A 36 -0.55 -6.27 -0.55
C LEU A 36 -1.95 -5.65 -0.51
N THR A 37 -2.04 -4.33 -0.51
CA THR A 37 -3.33 -3.64 -0.49
C THR A 37 -3.95 -3.58 -1.87
N ASP A 38 -5.27 -3.60 -1.96
CA ASP A 38 -5.97 -3.42 -3.23
C ASP A 38 -6.00 -1.92 -3.61
N ASP A 39 -6.06 -1.61 -4.91
CA ASP A 39 -6.22 -0.23 -5.38
C ASP A 39 -7.67 0.26 -5.23
N ASN A 40 -8.10 0.49 -3.99
CA ASN A 40 -9.45 0.97 -3.69
C ASN A 40 -9.49 2.01 -2.55
N ALA A 41 -10.63 2.68 -2.41
CA ALA A 41 -10.79 3.78 -1.46
C ALA A 41 -10.66 3.31 0.01
N THR A 42 -11.11 2.09 0.32
CA THR A 42 -11.03 1.49 1.66
C THR A 42 -9.60 1.22 2.07
N ALA A 43 -8.82 0.60 1.17
CA ALA A 43 -7.41 0.31 1.36
C ALA A 43 -6.58 1.58 1.56
N ARG A 44 -6.81 2.61 0.73
CA ARG A 44 -6.17 3.93 0.90
C ARG A 44 -6.53 4.60 2.22
N ALA A 45 -7.80 4.53 2.62
CA ALA A 45 -8.25 5.10 3.88
C ALA A 45 -7.64 4.37 5.09
N PHE A 46 -7.57 3.03 5.06
CA PHE A 46 -6.92 2.23 6.09
C PHE A 46 -5.42 2.50 6.17
N ALA A 47 -4.73 2.54 5.02
CA ALA A 47 -3.31 2.89 4.93
C ALA A 47 -3.02 4.29 5.52
N GLY A 48 -3.92 5.26 5.30
CA GLY A 48 -3.84 6.60 5.87
C GLY A 48 -4.00 6.68 7.40
N MET A 49 -4.40 5.59 8.07
CA MET A 49 -4.47 5.50 9.53
C MET A 49 -3.17 5.01 10.17
N LEU A 50 -2.20 4.53 9.37
CA LEU A 50 -0.99 3.91 9.88
C LEU A 50 0.06 4.97 10.30
N PRO A 51 0.85 4.72 11.36
CA PRO A 51 0.91 3.48 12.14
C PRO A 51 -0.26 3.32 13.13
N LEU A 52 -0.71 2.08 13.30
CA LEU A 52 -1.86 1.74 14.15
C LEU A 52 -1.62 0.40 14.85
N THR A 53 -2.09 0.25 16.08
CA THR A 53 -2.12 -1.05 16.79
C THR A 53 -3.55 -1.39 17.14
N LEU A 54 -4.00 -2.57 16.74
CA LEU A 54 -5.35 -3.07 17.00
C LEU A 54 -5.29 -4.27 17.94
N ASN A 55 -6.06 -4.24 19.02
CA ASN A 55 -6.30 -5.43 19.84
C ASN A 55 -7.45 -6.21 19.20
N MET A 56 -7.10 -7.27 18.47
CA MET A 56 -8.04 -8.03 17.66
C MET A 56 -8.53 -9.27 18.40
N SER A 57 -9.84 -9.46 18.46
CA SER A 57 -10.50 -10.60 19.11
C SER A 57 -10.57 -11.80 18.17
N GLU A 58 -10.49 -13.01 18.74
CA GLU A 58 -10.74 -14.26 18.02
C GLU A 58 -12.24 -14.43 17.75
N LEU A 59 -12.58 -14.91 16.55
CA LEU A 59 -13.92 -15.32 16.21
C LEU A 59 -13.88 -16.61 15.37
N ASN A 60 -14.76 -17.56 15.68
CA ASN A 60 -14.98 -18.81 14.93
C ASN A 60 -13.75 -19.70 14.69
N GLY A 61 -12.57 -19.38 15.23
CA GLY A 61 -11.34 -20.15 15.00
C GLY A 61 -10.80 -20.06 13.58
N ASN A 62 -11.14 -19.00 12.83
CA ASN A 62 -10.66 -18.73 11.47
C ASN A 62 -10.32 -17.25 11.21
N GLU A 63 -10.67 -16.33 12.12
CA GLU A 63 -10.53 -14.90 11.91
C GLU A 63 -10.17 -14.14 13.19
N LYS A 64 -9.47 -13.02 13.01
CA LYS A 64 -9.30 -11.98 14.03
C LYS A 64 -10.05 -10.74 13.58
N TYR A 65 -10.72 -10.06 14.50
CA TYR A 65 -11.45 -8.83 14.17
C TYR A 65 -11.27 -7.72 15.19
N CYS A 66 -11.44 -6.46 14.76
CA CYS A 66 -11.45 -5.29 15.63
C CYS A 66 -12.33 -4.19 15.03
N TYR A 67 -13.20 -3.59 15.85
CA TYR A 67 -13.92 -2.37 15.47
C TYR A 67 -13.04 -1.16 15.70
N ILE A 68 -12.98 -0.26 14.72
CA ILE A 68 -12.30 1.04 14.81
C ILE A 68 -13.31 2.17 15.02
N ASP A 69 -12.85 3.28 15.61
CA ASP A 69 -13.71 4.42 16.00
C ASP A 69 -14.17 5.31 14.84
N ARG A 70 -13.96 4.88 13.59
CA ARG A 70 -14.36 5.62 12.39
C ARG A 70 -14.83 4.68 11.29
N SER A 71 -15.78 5.17 10.49
CA SER A 71 -16.17 4.49 9.25
C SER A 71 -15.15 4.75 8.13
N LEU A 72 -14.90 3.72 7.34
CA LEU A 72 -14.14 3.75 6.10
C LEU A 72 -15.10 3.68 4.90
N PRO A 73 -14.68 4.14 3.71
CA PRO A 73 -15.41 3.89 2.47
C PRO A 73 -15.66 2.40 2.28
N THR A 74 -16.76 2.03 1.62
CA THR A 74 -17.13 0.63 1.37
C THR A 74 -17.45 0.40 -0.10
N ALA A 75 -17.16 -0.80 -0.58
CA ALA A 75 -17.51 -1.32 -1.89
C ALA A 75 -17.75 -2.82 -1.71
N THR A 76 -18.85 -3.15 -1.06
CA THR A 76 -19.06 -4.52 -0.55
C THR A 76 -19.39 -5.49 -1.67
N TYR A 77 -18.88 -6.71 -1.54
CA TYR A 77 -19.20 -7.84 -2.41
C TYR A 77 -19.17 -9.13 -1.58
N ARG A 78 -19.76 -10.19 -2.12
CA ARG A 78 -19.71 -11.54 -1.52
C ARG A 78 -18.60 -12.33 -2.21
N PRO A 79 -17.47 -12.62 -1.54
CA PRO A 79 -16.35 -13.30 -2.18
C PRO A 79 -16.62 -14.77 -2.47
N GLY A 80 -17.61 -15.38 -1.79
CA GLY A 80 -17.90 -16.82 -1.84
C GLY A 80 -16.87 -17.63 -1.05
N THR A 81 -15.59 -17.48 -1.39
CA THR A 81 -14.46 -18.06 -0.68
C THR A 81 -13.63 -16.97 -0.03
N ILE A 82 -13.42 -17.10 1.28
CA ILE A 82 -12.38 -16.37 2.01
C ILE A 82 -11.11 -17.21 1.98
N HIS A 83 -9.96 -16.58 1.72
CA HIS A 83 -8.67 -17.25 1.72
C HIS A 83 -7.87 -16.87 2.97
N ALA A 84 -7.06 -17.82 3.47
CA ALA A 84 -6.08 -17.50 4.51
C ALA A 84 -5.16 -16.36 4.04
N GLY A 85 -5.00 -15.35 4.88
CA GLY A 85 -4.27 -14.12 4.55
C GLY A 85 -5.16 -12.97 4.11
N ASP A 86 -6.45 -13.18 3.86
CA ASP A 86 -7.35 -12.12 3.46
C ASP A 86 -7.51 -11.05 4.56
N VAL A 87 -7.36 -9.78 4.18
CA VAL A 87 -7.64 -8.62 5.04
C VAL A 87 -8.85 -7.88 4.48
N MET A 88 -9.90 -7.81 5.29
CA MET A 88 -11.23 -7.38 4.86
C MET A 88 -11.81 -6.33 5.82
N LEU A 89 -12.74 -5.54 5.33
CA LEU A 89 -13.62 -4.68 6.11
C LEU A 89 -15.03 -5.30 6.14
N TYR A 90 -15.53 -5.61 7.34
CA TYR A 90 -16.93 -5.94 7.56
C TYR A 90 -17.72 -4.69 7.97
N GLY A 91 -18.87 -4.47 7.32
CA GLY A 91 -19.59 -3.21 7.41
C GLY A 91 -18.71 -2.04 6.95
N SER A 92 -18.64 -0.97 7.76
CA SER A 92 -17.79 0.20 7.49
C SER A 92 -16.65 0.39 8.48
N ALA A 93 -16.57 -0.41 9.55
CA ALA A 93 -15.68 -0.12 10.68
C ALA A 93 -15.07 -1.36 11.37
N CYS A 94 -15.28 -2.58 10.86
CA CYS A 94 -14.70 -3.79 11.46
C CYS A 94 -13.59 -4.36 10.57
N ILE A 95 -12.34 -4.24 11.02
CA ILE A 95 -11.18 -4.82 10.33
C ILE A 95 -11.11 -6.29 10.67
N VAL A 96 -10.98 -7.14 9.65
CA VAL A 96 -10.91 -8.60 9.80
C VAL A 96 -9.66 -9.14 9.11
N VAL A 97 -8.93 -10.01 9.79
CA VAL A 97 -7.80 -10.77 9.25
C VAL A 97 -8.14 -12.25 9.33
N PHE A 98 -8.26 -12.89 8.17
CA PHE A 98 -8.54 -14.31 8.07
C PHE A 98 -7.24 -15.10 8.00
N TYR A 99 -7.16 -16.18 8.79
CA TYR A 99 -5.98 -17.06 8.82
C TYR A 99 -6.31 -18.50 8.39
N LYS A 100 -7.54 -18.76 7.94
CA LYS A 100 -7.97 -20.01 7.30
C LYS A 100 -8.81 -19.73 6.05
N THR A 101 -8.84 -20.70 5.14
CA THR A 101 -9.68 -20.67 3.93
C THR A 101 -11.01 -21.37 4.20
N PHE A 102 -12.13 -20.73 3.85
CA PHE A 102 -13.48 -21.29 4.03
C PHE A 102 -14.51 -20.59 3.15
N MET A 103 -15.68 -21.20 2.97
CA MET A 103 -16.81 -20.57 2.29
C MET A 103 -17.50 -19.56 3.21
N SER A 104 -17.78 -18.36 2.69
CA SER A 104 -18.54 -17.34 3.40
C SER A 104 -19.62 -16.76 2.50
N SER A 105 -20.83 -16.66 3.03
CA SER A 105 -21.92 -15.97 2.35
C SER A 105 -21.91 -14.46 2.64
N TYR A 106 -21.14 -13.97 3.62
CA TYR A 106 -21.16 -12.57 4.04
C TYR A 106 -20.59 -11.61 2.99
N ALA A 107 -20.98 -10.35 3.09
CA ALA A 107 -20.47 -9.27 2.25
C ALA A 107 -19.37 -8.50 2.97
N TYR A 108 -18.26 -8.26 2.28
CA TYR A 108 -17.09 -7.54 2.78
C TYR A 108 -16.61 -6.53 1.75
N THR A 109 -15.83 -5.54 2.19
CA THR A 109 -14.99 -4.74 1.29
C THR A 109 -13.54 -5.19 1.44
N LYS A 110 -12.86 -5.48 0.33
CA LYS A 110 -11.47 -5.95 0.33
C LYS A 110 -10.53 -4.80 0.72
N ILE A 111 -9.65 -5.03 1.69
CA ILE A 111 -8.52 -4.11 1.99
C ILE A 111 -7.27 -4.61 1.26
N GLY A 112 -7.04 -5.92 1.29
CA GLY A 112 -5.90 -6.55 0.64
C GLY A 112 -5.76 -8.00 1.07
N HIS A 113 -4.53 -8.51 0.94
CA HIS A 113 -4.19 -9.86 1.37
C HIS A 113 -2.72 -9.94 1.79
N ILE A 114 -2.41 -10.85 2.70
CA ILE A 114 -1.05 -11.21 3.07
C ILE A 114 -0.44 -12.04 1.94
N ASP A 115 0.70 -11.60 1.42
CA ASP A 115 1.40 -12.22 0.27
C ASP A 115 1.81 -13.67 0.55
N ASN A 116 2.40 -13.92 1.73
CA ASN A 116 2.74 -15.25 2.21
C ASN A 116 2.18 -15.47 3.63
N PRO A 117 1.02 -16.15 3.76
CA PRO A 117 0.37 -16.36 5.04
C PRO A 117 0.96 -17.52 5.86
N ALA A 118 2.07 -18.14 5.43
CA ALA A 118 2.71 -19.22 6.17
C ALA A 118 3.14 -18.76 7.58
N GLY A 119 2.66 -19.46 8.61
CA GLY A 119 2.93 -19.12 10.01
C GLY A 119 2.02 -18.04 10.59
N LEU A 120 1.00 -17.58 9.85
CA LEU A 120 0.07 -16.54 10.30
C LEU A 120 -0.80 -17.01 11.47
N GLN A 121 -1.36 -18.22 11.40
CA GLN A 121 -2.21 -18.77 12.45
C GLN A 121 -1.45 -18.87 13.79
N GLU A 122 -0.20 -19.33 13.74
CA GLU A 122 0.67 -19.46 14.90
C GLU A 122 1.02 -18.09 15.48
N ALA A 123 1.29 -17.09 14.63
CA ALA A 123 1.57 -15.72 15.05
C ALA A 123 0.37 -15.05 15.75
N LEU A 124 -0.84 -15.34 15.27
CA LEU A 124 -2.07 -14.77 15.77
C LEU A 124 -2.60 -15.50 17.02
N GLY A 125 -2.20 -16.75 17.24
CA GLY A 125 -2.63 -17.58 18.38
C GLY A 125 -4.14 -17.86 18.40
N SER A 126 -4.62 -18.49 19.48
CA SER A 126 -6.04 -18.89 19.64
C SER A 126 -6.91 -17.90 20.41
N GLY A 127 -6.33 -16.83 20.97
CA GLY A 127 -7.03 -15.81 21.76
C GLY A 127 -6.94 -14.42 21.13
N SER A 128 -7.38 -13.39 21.84
CA SER A 128 -7.16 -12.01 21.39
C SER A 128 -5.67 -11.72 21.25
N VAL A 129 -5.30 -10.93 20.23
CA VAL A 129 -3.90 -10.62 19.91
C VAL A 129 -3.75 -9.14 19.55
N SER A 130 -2.65 -8.54 19.98
CA SER A 130 -2.29 -7.19 19.56
C SER A 130 -1.57 -7.25 18.21
N VAL A 131 -2.11 -6.53 17.22
CA VAL A 131 -1.62 -6.51 15.85
C VAL A 131 -1.18 -5.09 15.51
N ALA A 132 0.11 -4.92 15.25
CA ALA A 132 0.68 -3.64 14.85
C ALA A 132 0.72 -3.54 13.31
N TRP A 133 0.31 -2.39 12.79
CA TRP A 133 0.20 -2.08 11.38
C TRP A 133 1.08 -0.89 11.05
N LYS A 134 1.90 -1.00 10.01
CA LYS A 134 2.81 0.08 9.57
C LYS A 134 2.82 0.20 8.05
N GLN A 135 3.13 1.39 7.56
CA GLN A 135 3.52 1.56 6.17
C GLN A 135 4.77 0.72 5.88
N GLN A 136 4.80 0.00 4.76
CA GLN A 136 6.05 -0.56 4.28
C GLN A 136 6.85 0.58 3.65
N VAL A 137 7.73 1.19 4.43
CA VAL A 137 8.66 2.20 3.90
C VAL A 137 9.68 1.48 3.02
N SER A 138 9.70 1.79 1.73
CA SER A 138 10.81 1.38 0.88
C SER A 138 11.95 2.38 1.09
N ASP A 139 12.95 2.01 1.88
CA ASP A 139 14.18 2.81 2.05
C ASP A 139 15.07 2.86 0.78
N GLY A 140 14.53 2.45 -0.37
CA GLY A 140 15.26 2.33 -1.63
C GLY A 140 14.55 3.01 -2.80
N ILE A 141 15.34 3.69 -3.64
CA ILE A 141 14.98 4.17 -4.98
C ILE A 141 14.46 3.01 -5.88
N GLU A 142 14.61 1.75 -5.46
CA GLU A 142 14.28 0.52 -6.19
C GLU A 142 12.86 0.45 -6.77
N ARG A 143 11.87 1.09 -6.12
CA ARG A 143 10.47 1.09 -6.59
C ARG A 143 10.03 2.39 -7.25
N THR A 144 10.93 3.33 -7.46
CA THR A 144 10.64 4.60 -8.15
C THR A 144 10.88 4.42 -9.65
N LYS A 145 9.81 4.43 -10.47
CA LYS A 145 9.94 4.49 -11.93
C LYS A 145 10.20 5.94 -12.35
N ALA A 146 11.29 6.18 -13.07
CA ALA A 146 11.53 7.48 -13.68
C ALA A 146 10.38 7.85 -14.64
N THR A 147 9.86 9.06 -14.51
CA THR A 147 8.71 9.57 -15.30
C THR A 147 9.04 9.74 -16.79
N ALA A 148 10.32 9.83 -17.15
CA ALA A 148 10.83 9.64 -18.51
C ALA A 148 12.36 9.50 -18.47
N ALA A 149 12.93 8.63 -19.31
CA ALA A 149 14.35 8.69 -19.60
C ALA A 149 14.60 9.92 -20.50
N HIS A 150 15.05 11.03 -19.93
CA HIS A 150 15.65 12.10 -20.73
C HIS A 150 17.07 11.67 -21.09
N GLY A 151 17.19 11.03 -22.25
CA GLY A 151 18.40 10.35 -22.71
C GLY A 151 19.68 11.16 -22.47
N GLY A 152 20.68 10.49 -21.88
CA GLY A 152 22.05 11.00 -21.77
C GLY A 152 22.34 11.96 -20.62
N SER A 153 21.35 12.33 -19.80
CA SER A 153 21.55 13.28 -18.70
C SER A 153 21.86 12.58 -17.37
N TYR A 154 22.70 13.19 -16.55
CA TYR A 154 22.89 12.80 -15.14
C TYR A 154 22.03 13.69 -14.25
N TYR A 155 21.57 13.15 -13.14
CA TYR A 155 20.84 13.90 -12.11
C TYR A 155 21.43 13.63 -10.72
N ASP A 156 21.55 14.69 -9.91
CA ASP A 156 21.93 14.58 -8.50
C ASP A 156 20.76 14.11 -7.63
N LEU A 157 20.99 13.98 -6.31
CA LEU A 157 19.98 13.54 -5.36
C LEU A 157 18.87 14.58 -5.12
N GLN A 158 19.07 15.82 -5.54
CA GLN A 158 18.08 16.89 -5.51
C GLN A 158 17.28 16.98 -6.82
N GLY A 159 17.58 16.11 -7.80
CA GLY A 159 16.92 16.09 -9.11
C GLY A 159 17.44 17.16 -10.08
N ASN A 160 18.54 17.85 -9.77
CA ASN A 160 19.14 18.80 -10.69
C ASN A 160 19.93 18.06 -11.76
N ARG A 161 19.82 18.54 -13.00
CA ARG A 161 20.60 18.02 -14.13
C ARG A 161 22.08 18.38 -13.94
N THR A 162 22.95 17.40 -14.13
CA THR A 162 24.40 17.58 -14.15
C THR A 162 25.03 16.90 -15.37
N THR A 163 26.18 17.40 -15.80
CA THR A 163 27.00 16.83 -16.88
C THR A 163 28.18 16.03 -16.35
N ARG A 164 28.53 16.21 -15.06
CA ARG A 164 29.60 15.48 -14.36
C ARG A 164 29.13 15.15 -12.94
N PRO A 165 28.67 13.92 -12.67
CA PRO A 165 28.34 13.54 -11.31
C PRO A 165 29.61 13.60 -10.44
N GLY A 166 29.52 14.32 -9.31
CA GLY A 166 30.55 14.31 -8.28
C GLY A 166 30.70 12.92 -7.64
N LYS A 167 31.57 12.80 -6.64
CA LYS A 167 31.64 11.57 -5.82
C LYS A 167 30.29 11.33 -5.13
N GLY A 168 29.80 10.08 -5.19
CA GLY A 168 28.52 9.71 -4.60
C GLY A 168 27.52 9.13 -5.61
N VAL A 169 26.23 9.21 -5.25
CA VAL A 169 25.12 8.59 -5.99
C VAL A 169 24.57 9.56 -7.03
N TYR A 170 24.29 9.07 -8.25
CA TYR A 170 23.63 9.81 -9.32
C TYR A 170 22.59 8.95 -10.04
N ILE A 171 21.69 9.58 -10.82
CA ILE A 171 20.79 8.88 -11.75
C ILE A 171 21.25 9.15 -13.19
N HIS A 172 21.38 8.09 -14.00
CA HIS A 172 21.67 8.17 -15.42
C HIS A 172 20.76 7.22 -16.20
N ASN A 173 20.03 7.73 -17.20
CA ASN A 173 19.03 6.97 -17.96
C ASN A 173 18.05 6.19 -17.05
N GLY A 174 17.60 6.82 -15.95
CA GLY A 174 16.68 6.22 -14.99
C GLY A 174 17.29 5.14 -14.08
N LYS A 175 18.61 4.92 -14.13
CA LYS A 175 19.33 3.95 -13.29
C LYS A 175 20.24 4.66 -12.30
N LYS A 176 20.32 4.13 -11.08
CA LYS A 176 21.31 4.53 -10.08
C LYS A 176 22.73 4.19 -10.57
N GLY A 177 23.63 5.16 -10.48
CA GLY A 177 25.08 4.99 -10.61
C GLY A 177 25.81 5.50 -9.36
N ILE A 178 27.04 5.04 -9.18
CA ILE A 178 27.92 5.47 -8.07
C ILE A 178 29.27 5.87 -8.68
N ASN A 179 29.72 7.10 -8.37
CA ASN A 179 31.05 7.58 -8.73
C ASN A 179 31.93 7.58 -7.46
N LYS A 180 33.08 6.89 -7.50
CA LYS A 180 33.98 6.71 -6.34
C LYS A 180 34.99 7.84 -6.19
#